data_AF-B9M8D2-F1
#
_entry.id   AF-B9M8D2-F1
#
_cell.length_a   1.000
_cell.length_b   1.000
_cell.length_c   1.000
_cell.angle_alpha   90.00
_cell.angle_beta   90.00
_cell.angle_gamma   90.00
#
_symmetry.space_group_name_H-M   'P 1'
#
loop_
_entity.id
_entity.type
_entity.pdbx_description
1 polymer ?
#
loop_
_entity_poly.entity_id
_entity_poly.type
_entity_poly.pdbx_seq_one_letter_code
_entity_poly.pdbx_strand_id
1 'polypeptide(L)'
;MDSESKLGFSSYTPTELMELCRKNPDLFDEMAADAIRQACLGGTPEQTLKLRQMQWIIDAKLQKGKTPLERLRIMENIFYDQVYSDKGQLYKLIAGWAEVLGAINPRRPVSGKKSHMRLLKK
;
A
#
# COMPACT_ATOMS: atom_id res chain seq x y z
N MET A 1 0.59 36.28 5.79
CA MET A 1 1.36 35.68 4.69
C MET A 1 0.58 34.48 4.25
N ASP A 2 0.12 34.56 3.01
CA ASP A 2 -1.03 33.86 2.48
C ASP A 2 -0.86 32.34 2.52
N SER A 3 -1.80 31.68 3.20
CA SER A 3 -2.02 30.26 3.05
C SER A 3 -2.64 30.04 1.67
N GLU A 4 -1.81 30.04 0.62
CA GLU A 4 -2.18 29.38 -0.62
C GLU A 4 -2.52 27.94 -0.27
N SER A 5 -3.81 27.63 -0.29
CA SER A 5 -4.34 26.29 -0.21
C SER A 5 -3.61 25.46 -1.26
N LYS A 6 -2.58 24.70 -0.87
CA LYS A 6 -1.91 23.75 -1.77
C LYS A 6 -2.98 22.76 -2.22
N LEU A 7 -3.52 23.00 -3.41
CA LEU A 7 -4.52 22.13 -4.05
C LEU A 7 -3.82 20.79 -4.30
N GLY A 8 -4.10 19.81 -3.44
CA GLY A 8 -3.59 18.45 -3.61
C GLY A 8 -4.30 17.72 -4.74
N PHE A 9 -3.85 16.51 -5.07
CA PHE A 9 -4.50 15.65 -6.07
C PHE A 9 -6.01 15.47 -5.88
N SER A 10 -6.48 15.52 -4.63
CA SER A 10 -7.90 15.40 -4.28
C SER A 10 -8.80 16.50 -4.84
N SER A 11 -8.21 17.62 -5.27
CA SER A 11 -8.93 18.76 -5.85
C SER A 11 -9.11 18.66 -7.36
N TYR A 12 -8.57 17.61 -7.99
CA TYR A 12 -8.60 17.42 -9.45
C TYR A 12 -9.25 16.09 -9.82
N THR A 13 -10.01 16.09 -10.89
CA THR A 13 -10.47 14.88 -11.57
C THR A 13 -9.33 14.23 -12.35
N PRO A 14 -9.42 12.92 -12.70
CA PRO A 14 -8.41 12.26 -13.51
C PRO A 14 -8.14 12.96 -14.85
N THR A 15 -9.18 13.53 -15.48
CA THR A 15 -9.06 14.27 -16.74
C THR A 15 -8.27 15.56 -16.54
N GLU A 16 -8.56 16.31 -15.48
CA GLU A 16 -7.84 17.55 -15.17
C GLU A 16 -6.38 17.30 -14.80
N LEU A 17 -6.08 16.18 -14.12
CA LEU A 17 -4.70 15.77 -13.84
C LEU A 17 -3.93 15.42 -15.11
N MET A 18 -4.57 14.76 -16.08
CA MET A 18 -3.95 14.50 -17.39
C MET A 18 -3.68 15.79 -18.15
N GLU A 19 -4.61 16.76 -18.10
CA GLU A 19 -4.38 18.07 -18.69
C GLU A 19 -3.28 18.84 -17.97
N LEU A 20 -3.23 18.77 -16.64
CA LEU A 20 -2.20 19.40 -15.81
C LEU A 20 -0.83 18.85 -16.16
N CYS A 21 -0.68 17.52 -16.25
CA CYS A 21 0.58 16.88 -16.65
C CYS A 21 1.04 17.33 -18.05
N ARG A 22 0.13 17.59 -18.98
CA ARG A 22 0.46 18.11 -20.32
C ARG A 22 0.81 19.59 -20.33
N LYS A 23 0.09 20.42 -19.56
CA LYS A 23 0.20 21.88 -19.57
C LYS A 23 1.33 22.39 -18.66
N ASN A 24 1.51 21.77 -17.50
CA ASN A 24 2.49 22.13 -16.49
C ASN A 24 3.01 20.86 -15.77
N PRO A 25 3.96 20.13 -16.38
CA PRO A 25 4.50 18.90 -15.82
C PRO A 25 5.23 19.11 -14.49
N ASP A 26 5.91 20.24 -14.31
CA ASP A 26 6.66 20.53 -13.08
C ASP A 26 5.74 20.65 -11.87
N LEU A 27 4.59 21.33 -12.03
CA LEU A 27 3.58 21.44 -10.97
C LEU A 27 2.94 20.08 -10.65
N PHE A 28 2.68 19.28 -11.68
CA PHE A 28 2.17 17.91 -11.49
C PHE A 28 3.16 17.07 -10.67
N ASP A 29 4.45 17.14 -10.99
CA ASP A 29 5.50 16.41 -10.29
C ASP A 29 5.69 16.89 -8.86
N GLU A 30 5.61 18.21 -8.59
CA GLU A 30 5.66 18.74 -7.23
C GLU A 30 4.49 18.23 -6.38
N MET A 31 3.27 18.30 -6.94
CA MET A 31 2.09 17.77 -6.28
C MET A 31 2.24 16.27 -6.02
N ALA A 32 2.83 15.51 -6.96
CA ALA A 32 2.93 14.06 -6.86
C ALA A 32 3.89 13.67 -5.74
N ALA A 33 5.02 14.36 -5.69
CA ALA A 33 5.97 14.25 -4.60
C ALA A 33 5.31 14.59 -3.25
N ASP A 34 4.45 15.62 -3.20
CA ASP A 34 3.76 15.98 -1.97
C ASP A 34 2.75 14.93 -1.51
N ALA A 35 1.90 14.44 -2.43
CA ALA A 35 0.95 13.38 -2.13
C ALA A 35 1.65 12.10 -1.61
N ILE A 36 2.78 11.73 -2.22
CA ILE A 36 3.60 10.60 -1.76
C ILE A 36 4.16 10.87 -0.35
N ARG A 37 4.67 12.09 -0.10
CA ARG A 37 5.19 12.46 1.23
C ARG A 37 4.11 12.33 2.30
N GLN A 38 2.90 12.81 2.03
CA GLN A 38 1.76 12.73 2.94
C GLN A 38 1.30 11.28 3.14
N ALA A 39 1.21 10.48 2.08
CA ALA A 39 0.87 9.06 2.16
C ALA A 39 1.87 8.23 2.98
N CYS A 40 3.12 8.70 3.10
CA CYS A 40 4.14 8.06 3.91
C CYS A 40 4.15 8.50 5.38
N LEU A 41 3.22 9.36 5.82
CA LEU A 41 3.07 9.71 7.23
C LEU A 41 2.17 8.70 7.93
N GLY A 42 2.74 7.93 8.85
CA GLY A 42 2.01 6.99 9.69
C GLY A 42 1.54 7.64 11.00
N GLY A 43 0.63 6.97 11.71
CA GLY A 43 0.17 7.42 13.03
C GLY A 43 1.26 7.36 14.11
N THR A 44 2.34 6.61 13.87
CA THR A 44 3.54 6.58 14.71
C THR A 44 4.83 6.79 13.90
N PRO A 45 5.96 7.16 14.54
CA PRO A 45 7.25 7.27 13.88
C PRO A 45 7.71 5.97 13.21
N GLU A 46 7.46 4.82 13.84
CA GLU A 46 7.84 3.50 13.30
C GLU A 46 7.03 3.16 12.05
N GLN A 47 5.74 3.51 12.05
CA GLN A 47 4.89 3.34 10.87
C GLN A 47 5.36 4.25 9.73
N THR A 48 5.70 5.50 10.03
CA THR A 48 6.26 6.45 9.07
C THR A 48 7.56 5.92 8.47
N LEU A 49 8.47 5.42 9.30
CA LEU A 49 9.73 4.82 8.84
C LEU A 49 9.48 3.63 7.91
N LYS A 50 8.55 2.75 8.27
CA LYS A 50 8.19 1.60 7.45
C LYS A 50 7.60 2.01 6.10
N LEU A 51 6.72 3.00 6.07
CA LEU A 51 6.14 3.53 4.83
C LEU A 51 7.21 4.17 3.94
N ARG A 52 8.15 4.91 4.52
CA ARG A 52 9.30 5.49 3.80
C ARG A 52 10.22 4.42 3.21
N GLN A 53 10.49 3.35 3.96
CA GLN A 53 11.25 2.21 3.45
C GLN A 53 10.53 1.53 2.27
N MET A 54 9.21 1.38 2.35
CA MET A 54 8.41 0.87 1.22
C MET A 54 8.49 1.79 0.00
N GLN A 55 8.38 3.11 0.20
CA GLN A 55 8.52 4.10 -0.86
C GLN A 55 9.88 3.95 -1.58
N TRP A 56 10.98 3.86 -0.83
CA TRP A 56 12.30 3.65 -1.42
C TRP A 56 12.42 2.37 -2.25
N ILE A 57 11.82 1.27 -1.79
CA ILE A 57 11.80 0.01 -2.55
C ILE A 57 11.01 0.17 -3.85
N ILE A 58 9.86 0.86 -3.80
CA ILE A 58 9.04 1.14 -4.98
C ILE A 58 9.86 1.98 -5.98
N ASP A 59 10.47 3.08 -5.53
CA ASP A 59 11.28 3.97 -6.37
C ASP A 59 12.42 3.23 -7.04
N ALA A 60 13.16 2.39 -6.28
CA ALA A 60 14.24 1.57 -6.81
C ALA A 60 13.76 0.56 -7.87
N LYS A 61 12.55 0.01 -7.72
CA LYS A 61 11.94 -0.86 -8.73
C LYS A 61 11.51 -0.07 -9.97
N LEU A 62 10.91 1.11 -9.80
CA LEU A 62 10.44 1.95 -10.90
C LEU A 62 11.58 2.47 -11.77
N GLN A 63 12.76 2.72 -11.20
CA GLN A 63 13.97 3.08 -11.96
C GLN A 63 14.37 2.02 -12.99
N LYS A 64 13.95 0.75 -12.82
CA LYS A 64 14.20 -0.31 -13.80
C LYS A 64 13.31 -0.19 -15.04
N GLY A 65 12.16 0.48 -14.94
CA GLY A 65 11.25 0.74 -16.05
C GLY A 65 11.70 1.95 -16.86
N LYS A 66 12.01 1.75 -18.14
CA LYS A 66 12.47 2.80 -19.06
C LYS A 66 11.30 3.54 -19.69
N THR A 67 10.16 2.87 -19.82
CA THR A 67 8.93 3.45 -20.38
C THR A 67 7.84 3.62 -19.31
N PRO A 68 6.88 4.56 -19.50
CA PRO A 68 5.73 4.68 -18.62
C PRO A 68 4.93 3.40 -18.46
N LEU A 69 4.77 2.63 -19.55
CA LEU A 69 4.05 1.35 -19.54
C LEU A 69 4.78 0.29 -18.71
N GLU A 70 6.11 0.21 -18.79
CA GLU A 70 6.89 -0.69 -17.94
C GLU A 70 6.79 -0.30 -16.46
N ARG A 71 6.86 0.99 -16.15
CA ARG A 71 6.67 1.49 -14.77
C ARG A 71 5.29 1.15 -14.23
N LEU A 72 4.24 1.28 -15.05
CA LEU A 72 2.88 0.89 -14.67
C LEU A 72 2.81 -0.61 -14.37
N ARG A 73 3.36 -1.48 -15.24
CA ARG A 73 3.42 -2.93 -14.98
C ARG A 73 4.19 -3.27 -13.70
N ILE A 74 5.26 -2.55 -13.40
CA ILE A 74 6.01 -2.71 -12.14
C ILE A 74 5.12 -2.35 -10.94
N MET A 75 4.38 -1.24 -11.00
CA MET A 75 3.44 -0.85 -9.95
C MET A 75 2.33 -1.90 -9.77
N GLU A 76 1.73 -2.37 -10.86
CA GLU A 76 0.72 -3.43 -10.85
C GLU A 76 1.27 -4.69 -10.16
N ASN A 77 2.45 -5.15 -10.55
CA ASN A 77 3.08 -6.33 -9.95
C ASN A 77 3.33 -6.15 -8.45
N ILE A 78 3.78 -4.97 -8.02
CA ILE A 78 3.97 -4.67 -6.59
C ILE A 78 2.63 -4.76 -5.85
N PHE A 79 1.57 -4.19 -6.41
CA PHE A 79 0.23 -4.24 -5.82
C PHE A 79 -0.29 -5.68 -5.73
N TYR A 80 -0.24 -6.44 -6.83
CA TYR A 80 -0.71 -7.82 -6.87
C TYR A 80 0.05 -8.71 -5.89
N ASP A 81 1.37 -8.55 -5.79
CA ASP A 81 2.19 -9.28 -4.82
C ASP A 81 1.81 -8.93 -3.37
N GLN A 82 1.55 -7.66 -3.06
CA GLN A 82 1.18 -7.26 -1.69
C GLN A 82 -0.25 -7.67 -1.30
N VAL A 83 -1.18 -7.74 -2.26
CA VAL A 83 -2.59 -8.02 -1.98
C VAL A 83 -2.91 -9.51 -2.12
N TYR A 84 -2.50 -10.14 -3.21
CA TYR A 84 -2.97 -11.45 -3.65
C TYR A 84 -1.95 -12.58 -3.52
N SER A 85 -0.69 -12.31 -3.15
CA SER A 85 0.28 -13.39 -2.92
C SER A 85 -0.11 -14.29 -1.74
N ASP A 86 0.60 -15.41 -1.61
CA ASP A 86 0.54 -16.34 -0.48
C ASP A 86 0.88 -15.68 0.87
N LYS A 87 1.52 -14.51 0.84
CA LYS A 87 1.82 -13.67 2.02
C LYS A 87 1.08 -12.33 2.00
N GLY A 88 0.18 -12.16 1.04
CA GLY A 88 -0.58 -10.95 0.79
C GLY A 88 -1.63 -10.69 1.86
N GLN A 89 -2.21 -9.50 1.82
CA GLN A 89 -3.22 -9.07 2.79
C GLN A 89 -4.48 -9.94 2.72
N LEU A 90 -4.90 -10.35 1.52
CA LEU A 90 -6.09 -11.17 1.34
C LEU A 90 -5.91 -12.56 1.98
N TYR A 91 -4.74 -13.17 1.78
CA TYR A 91 -4.42 -14.46 2.40
C TYR A 91 -4.44 -14.36 3.94
N LYS A 92 -3.82 -13.32 4.51
CA LYS A 92 -3.83 -13.08 5.96
C LYS A 92 -5.24 -12.94 6.52
N LEU A 93 -6.12 -12.23 5.80
CA LEU A 93 -7.51 -12.08 6.18
C LEU A 93 -8.26 -13.41 6.18
N ILE A 94 -8.12 -14.20 5.10
CA ILE A 94 -8.76 -15.51 4.98
C ILE A 94 -8.26 -16.46 6.08
N ALA A 95 -6.94 -16.49 6.34
CA ALA A 95 -6.35 -17.28 7.40
C ALA A 95 -6.90 -16.89 8.78
N GLY A 96 -7.00 -15.58 9.07
CA GLY A 96 -7.60 -15.09 10.31
C GLY A 96 -9.06 -15.50 10.47
N TRP A 97 -9.88 -15.42 9.41
CA TRP A 97 -11.27 -15.89 9.44
C TRP A 97 -11.37 -17.39 9.70
N ALA A 98 -10.48 -18.18 9.12
CA ALA A 98 -10.43 -19.62 9.34
C ALA A 98 -10.11 -19.97 10.80
N GLU A 99 -9.22 -19.21 11.45
CA GLU A 99 -8.93 -19.33 12.88
C GLU A 99 -10.14 -18.98 13.75
N VAL A 100 -10.82 -17.87 13.45
CA VAL A 100 -12.04 -17.44 14.18
C VAL A 100 -13.15 -18.47 14.06
N LEU A 101 -13.40 -19.00 12.86
CA LEU A 101 -14.41 -20.04 12.65
C LEU A 101 -14.04 -21.34 13.37
N GLY A 102 -12.75 -21.71 13.41
CA GLY A 102 -12.27 -22.86 14.17
C GLY A 102 -12.45 -22.70 15.69
N ALA A 103 -12.28 -21.48 16.21
CA ALA A 103 -12.51 -21.18 17.62
C ALA A 103 -14.00 -21.22 18.01
N ILE A 104 -14.89 -20.75 17.12
CA ILE A 104 -16.34 -20.77 17.34
C ILE A 104 -16.93 -22.18 17.18
N ASN A 105 -16.32 -23.02 16.33
CA ASN A 105 -16.81 -24.36 16.02
C ASN A 105 -15.74 -25.45 16.26
N PRO A 106 -15.44 -25.80 17.53
CA PRO A 106 -14.35 -26.72 17.87
C PRO A 106 -14.55 -28.17 17.38
N ARG A 107 -15.71 -28.49 16.76
CA ARG A 107 -16.02 -29.82 16.23
C ARG A 107 -15.62 -30.02 14.76
N ARG A 108 -15.09 -29.02 14.06
CA ARG A 108 -14.50 -29.19 12.73
C ARG A 108 -13.06 -28.66 12.73
N PRO A 109 -12.04 -29.54 12.66
CA PRO A 109 -10.68 -29.08 12.46
C PRO A 109 -10.57 -28.49 11.06
N VAL A 110 -10.34 -27.18 10.98
CA VAL A 110 -9.91 -26.55 9.73
C VAL A 110 -8.49 -27.06 9.45
N SER A 111 -8.29 -27.72 8.32
CA SER A 111 -6.98 -28.28 7.94
C SER A 111 -6.01 -27.16 7.57
N GLY A 112 -5.39 -26.56 8.58
CA GLY A 112 -4.30 -25.61 8.44
C GLY A 112 -3.31 -25.86 9.56
N LYS A 113 -2.05 -26.10 9.20
CA LYS A 113 -0.96 -26.52 10.10
C LYS A 113 -1.01 -25.79 11.45
N LYS A 114 -1.14 -26.58 12.52
CA LYS A 114 -1.17 -26.15 13.93
C LYS A 114 0.00 -25.22 14.25
N SER A 115 -0.28 -23.96 14.53
CA SER A 115 0.61 -23.12 15.34
C SER A 115 0.32 -23.42 16.82
N HIS A 116 1.32 -23.88 17.55
CA HIS A 116 1.23 -24.21 18.98
C HIS A 116 1.01 -22.95 19.81
N MET A 117 -0.24 -22.62 20.16
CA MET A 117 -0.51 -21.78 21.32
C MET A 117 -0.50 -22.64 22.58
N ARG A 118 0.56 -22.51 23.38
CA ARG A 118 0.58 -22.97 24.78
C ARG A 118 -0.33 -22.05 25.58
N LEU A 119 -1.46 -22.57 26.04
CA LEU A 119 -2.28 -21.91 27.05
C LEU A 119 -1.53 -22.01 28.39
N LEU A 120 -1.10 -20.85 28.91
CA LEU A 120 -0.65 -20.70 30.29
C LEU A 120 -1.83 -21.02 31.22
N LYS A 121 -1.69 -22.08 32.02
CA LYS A 121 -2.61 -22.36 33.14
C LYS A 121 -2.27 -21.43 34.30
N LYS A 122 -3.34 -20.91 34.93
CA LYS A 122 -3.32 -20.23 36.23
C LYS A 122 -2.78 -21.13 37.33
#